data_AF-A0AAE4FT75-F1
#
_entry.id   AF-A0AAE4FT75-F1
#
_cell.length_a   1.000
_cell.length_b   1.000
_cell.length_c   1.000
_cell.angle_alpha   90.00
_cell.angle_beta   90.00
_cell.angle_gamma   90.00
#
_symmetry.space_group_name_H-M   'P 1'
#
loop_
_entity.id
_entity.type
_entity.pdbx_description
1 polymer ?
#
loop_
_entity_poly.entity_id
_entity_poly.type
_entity_poly.pdbx_seq_one_letter_code
_entity_poly.pdbx_strand_id
1 'polypeptide(L)'
;MPNPGLALDAILKRFGITGASIARRAGITQQTMNRYRHGGNMNLDTFQRISQALPDAAAIAWYVSISGKELVYVKPIESKPT
;
A
#
# COMPACT_ATOMS: atom_id res chain seq x y z
N MET A 1 -1.64 -4.33 15.43
CA MET A 1 -1.45 -3.78 14.08
C MET A 1 -1.24 -4.95 13.12
N PRO A 2 -1.96 -5.05 11.99
CA PRO A 2 -1.76 -6.14 11.04
C PRO A 2 -0.38 -6.04 10.36
N ASN A 3 0.17 -7.18 9.95
CA ASN A 3 1.49 -7.23 9.31
C ASN A 3 1.43 -6.47 7.96
N PRO A 4 2.27 -5.42 7.76
CA PRO A 4 2.22 -4.59 6.56
C PRO A 4 2.48 -5.37 5.28
N GLY A 5 3.29 -6.43 5.34
CA GLY A 5 3.56 -7.31 4.22
C GLY A 5 2.35 -8.13 3.77
N LEU A 6 1.57 -8.67 4.71
CA LEU A 6 0.34 -9.40 4.41
C LEU A 6 -0.75 -8.46 3.87
N ALA A 7 -0.86 -7.26 4.45
CA ALA A 7 -1.75 -6.23 3.94
C ALA A 7 -1.36 -5.80 2.51
N LEU A 8 -0.07 -5.68 2.23
CA LEU A 8 0.42 -5.34 0.89
C LEU A 8 0.01 -6.41 -0.13
N ASP A 9 0.17 -7.70 0.18
CA ASP A 9 -0.22 -8.78 -0.73
C ASP A 9 -1.71 -8.74 -1.09
N ALA A 10 -2.57 -8.48 -0.10
CA ALA A 10 -4.00 -8.32 -0.31
C ALA A 10 -4.33 -7.13 -1.23
N ILE A 11 -3.66 -5.99 -1.03
CA ILE A 11 -3.83 -4.80 -1.88
C ILE A 11 -3.35 -5.06 -3.31
N LEU A 12 -2.18 -5.67 -3.49
CA LEU A 12 -1.67 -6.02 -4.82
C LEU A 12 -2.66 -6.90 -5.59
N LYS A 13 -3.21 -7.92 -4.95
CA LYS A 13 -4.26 -8.78 -5.53
C LYS A 13 -5.52 -7.98 -5.87
N ARG A 14 -6.00 -7.14 -4.95
CA ARG A 14 -7.24 -6.35 -5.12
C ARG A 14 -7.18 -5.40 -6.32
N PHE A 15 -6.03 -4.77 -6.55
CA PHE A 15 -5.85 -3.80 -7.63
C PHE A 15 -5.26 -4.41 -8.92
N GLY A 16 -5.05 -5.73 -8.96
CA GLY A 16 -4.45 -6.40 -10.13
C GLY A 16 -2.99 -6.00 -10.39
N ILE A 17 -2.25 -5.63 -9.34
CA ILE A 17 -0.88 -5.13 -9.44
C ILE A 17 0.09 -6.28 -9.16
N THR A 18 1.09 -6.45 -10.02
CA THR A 18 2.12 -7.47 -9.78
C THR A 18 3.17 -6.98 -8.79
N GLY A 19 3.57 -7.82 -7.84
CA GLY A 19 4.67 -7.49 -6.92
C GLY A 19 5.99 -7.18 -7.65
N ALA A 20 6.24 -7.81 -8.80
CA ALA A 20 7.41 -7.52 -9.62
C ALA A 20 7.44 -6.07 -10.14
N SER A 21 6.29 -5.53 -10.57
CA SER A 21 6.18 -4.14 -11.02
C SER A 21 6.50 -3.14 -9.91
N ILE A 22 5.99 -3.39 -8.70
CA ILE A 22 6.23 -2.55 -7.53
C ILE A 22 7.67 -2.69 -7.04
N ALA A 23 8.23 -3.90 -7.03
CA ALA A 23 9.63 -4.13 -6.68
C ALA A 23 10.58 -3.28 -7.55
N ARG A 24 10.35 -3.29 -8.87
CA ARG A 24 11.11 -2.48 -9.83
C ARG A 24 11.00 -0.98 -9.52
N ARG A 25 9.78 -0.48 -9.27
CA ARG A 25 9.53 0.96 -8.98
C ARG A 25 10.13 1.39 -7.63
N ALA A 26 10.02 0.54 -6.62
CA ALA A 26 10.57 0.79 -5.28
C ALA A 26 12.10 0.64 -5.22
N GLY A 27 12.73 0.08 -6.26
CA GLY A 27 14.16 -0.17 -6.31
C GLY A 27 14.62 -1.32 -5.42
N ILE A 28 13.78 -2.35 -5.25
CA ILE A 28 14.08 -3.57 -4.48
C ILE A 28 14.01 -4.82 -5.38
N THR A 29 14.63 -5.91 -4.93
CA THR A 29 14.59 -7.18 -5.68
C THR A 29 13.21 -7.84 -5.59
N GLN A 30 12.88 -8.67 -6.58
CA GLN A 30 11.65 -9.48 -6.53
C GLN A 30 11.65 -10.45 -5.35
N GLN A 31 12.81 -10.98 -4.97
CA GLN A 31 12.96 -11.87 -3.81
C GLN A 31 12.61 -11.13 -2.51
N THR A 32 13.13 -9.90 -2.35
CA THR A 32 12.83 -9.03 -1.22
C THR A 32 11.33 -8.72 -1.14
N MET A 33 10.70 -8.36 -2.26
CA MET A 33 9.25 -8.15 -2.35
C MET A 33 8.46 -9.41 -1.96
N ASN A 34 8.88 -10.59 -2.45
CA ASN A 34 8.20 -11.84 -2.15
C ASN A 34 8.29 -12.18 -0.66
N ARG A 35 9.43 -11.93 -0.02
CA ARG A 35 9.61 -12.09 1.43
C ARG A 35 8.64 -11.22 2.22
N TYR A 36 8.47 -9.95 1.84
CA TYR A 36 7.53 -9.07 2.54
C TYR A 36 6.08 -9.52 2.36
N ARG A 37 5.67 -9.88 1.14
CA ARG A 37 4.29 -10.37 0.88
C ARG A 37 3.91 -11.60 1.71
N HIS A 38 4.90 -12.38 2.15
CA HIS A 38 4.71 -13.54 3.02
C HIS A 38 4.97 -13.24 4.51
N GLY A 39 4.87 -11.98 4.92
CA GLY A 39 4.94 -11.57 6.33
C GLY A 39 6.35 -11.28 6.85
N GLY A 40 7.36 -11.21 5.98
CA GLY A 40 8.70 -10.78 6.38
C GLY A 40 8.73 -9.35 6.92
N ASN A 41 9.64 -9.09 7.86
CA ASN A 41 9.81 -7.76 8.47
C ASN A 41 10.29 -6.73 7.45
N MET A 42 9.49 -5.68 7.27
CA MET A 42 9.78 -4.53 6.42
C MET A 42 10.29 -3.37 7.29
N ASN A 43 11.40 -2.75 6.89
CA ASN A 43 11.89 -1.55 7.57
C ASN A 43 11.16 -0.29 7.03
N LEU A 44 11.35 0.84 7.71
CA LEU A 44 10.66 2.09 7.38
C LEU A 44 11.03 2.64 5.99
N ASP A 45 12.30 2.56 5.58
CA ASP A 45 12.77 3.00 4.26
C ASP A 45 12.06 2.22 3.14
N THR A 46 12.10 0.90 3.22
CA THR A 46 11.44 0.03 2.24
C THR A 46 9.93 0.23 2.23
N PHE A 47 9.33 0.44 3.41
CA PHE A 47 7.92 0.78 3.52
C PHE A 47 7.58 2.05 2.72
N GLN A 48 8.34 3.12 2.92
CA GLN A 48 8.14 4.38 2.20
C GLN A 48 8.31 4.22 0.69
N ARG A 49 9.35 3.51 0.26
CA ARG A 49 9.63 3.25 -1.17
C ARG A 49 8.54 2.43 -1.85
N ILE A 50 8.01 1.41 -1.16
CA ILE A 50 6.87 0.63 -1.66
C ILE A 50 5.61 1.49 -1.71
N SER A 51 5.36 2.30 -0.69
CA SER A 51 4.21 3.20 -0.63
C SER A 51 4.20 4.18 -1.82
N GLN A 52 5.34 4.81 -2.12
CA GLN A 52 5.51 5.71 -3.27
C GLN A 52 5.44 5.01 -4.62
N ALA A 53 5.73 3.71 -4.67
CA ALA A 53 5.67 2.91 -5.90
C ALA A 53 4.25 2.44 -6.25
N LEU A 54 3.34 2.42 -5.27
CA LEU A 54 1.93 2.06 -5.44
C LEU A 54 1.15 3.22 -6.09
N PRO A 55 0.11 2.93 -6.90
CA PRO A 55 -0.89 3.93 -7.27
C PRO A 55 -1.56 4.52 -6.03
N ASP A 56 -1.95 5.80 -6.07
CA ASP A 56 -2.50 6.55 -4.92
C ASP A 56 -3.61 5.79 -4.19
N ALA A 57 -4.59 5.25 -4.93
CA ALA A 57 -5.70 4.50 -4.34
C ALA A 57 -5.24 3.22 -3.61
N ALA A 58 -4.21 2.55 -4.12
CA ALA A 58 -3.64 1.35 -3.49
C ALA A 58 -2.78 1.72 -2.27
N ALA A 59 -1.99 2.79 -2.34
CA ALA A 59 -1.22 3.30 -1.22
C ALA A 59 -2.11 3.71 -0.03
N ILE A 60 -3.19 4.45 -0.31
CA ILE A 60 -4.18 4.84 0.71
C ILE A 60 -4.82 3.61 1.34
N ALA A 61 -5.30 2.66 0.52
CA ALA A 61 -5.92 1.44 1.02
C ALA A 61 -4.96 0.59 1.86
N TRP A 62 -3.68 0.53 1.47
CA TRP A 62 -2.65 -0.17 2.24
C TRP A 62 -2.39 0.49 3.58
N TYR A 63 -2.24 1.82 3.60
CA TYR A 63 -2.03 2.60 4.82
C TYR A 63 -3.19 2.41 5.83
N VAL A 64 -4.42 2.47 5.33
CA VAL A 64 -5.65 2.23 6.10
C VAL A 64 -5.66 0.83 6.72
N SER A 65 -5.31 -0.18 5.91
CA SER A 65 -5.26 -1.56 6.35
C SER A 65 -4.27 -1.75 7.50
N ILE A 66 -3.09 -1.11 7.44
CA ILE A 66 -2.06 -1.26 8.48
C ILE A 66 -2.28 -0.39 9.71
N SER A 67 -2.93 0.77 9.56
CA SER A 67 -3.18 1.70 10.66
C SER A 67 -4.41 1.31 11.48
N GLY A 68 -5.25 0.39 10.98
CA GLY A 68 -6.53 0.04 11.60
C GLY A 68 -7.50 1.23 11.70
N LYS A 69 -7.31 2.25 10.85
CA LYS A 69 -8.16 3.44 10.81
C LYS A 69 -9.17 3.26 9.70
N GLU A 70 -10.46 3.37 9.99
CA GLU A 70 -11.48 3.41 8.96
C GLU A 70 -11.32 4.68 8.11
N LEU A 71 -11.46 4.57 6.78
CA LEU A 71 -11.49 5.74 5.91
C LEU A 71 -12.76 6.54 6.20
N VAL A 72 -12.64 7.63 6.96
CA VAL A 72 -13.70 8.65 6.98
C VAL A 72 -13.67 9.33 5.61
N TYR A 73 -14.57 8.91 4.73
CA TYR A 73 -14.81 9.62 3.48
C TYR A 73 -15.37 10.99 3.83
N VAL A 74 -14.52 12.02 3.83
CA VAL A 74 -14.98 13.40 3.92
C VAL A 74 -15.63 13.70 2.58
N LYS A 75 -16.97 13.62 2.51
CA LYS A 75 -17.70 14.07 1.32
C LYS A 75 -17.21 15.48 0.96
N PRO A 76 -16.95 15.77 -0.34
CA PRO A 76 -16.67 17.13 -0.75
C PRO A 76 -17.82 18.02 -0.27
N ILE A 77 -17.49 19.14 0.38
CA ILE A 77 -18.47 20.16 0.73
C ILE A 77 -19.00 20.68 -0.61
N GLU A 78 -20.21 20.29 -1.00
CA GLU A 78 -20.90 20.89 -2.13
C GLU A 78 -21.00 22.38 -1.83
N SER A 79 -20.18 23.16 -2.54
CA SER A 79 -20.21 24.61 -2.46
C SER A 79 -21.54 25.02 -3.07
N LYS A 80 -22.50 25.42 -2.23
CA LYS A 80 -23.77 25.98 -2.74
C LYS A 80 -23.41 27.18 -3.63
N PRO A 81 -23.84 27.22 -4.90
CA PRO A 81 -23.71 28.43 -5.70
C PRO A 81 -24.51 29.54 -5.02
N THR A 82 -23.89 30.72 -4.96
CA THR A 82 -24.39 31.94 -4.31
C THR A 82 -25.50 32.59 -5.11
#